data_AF-A0A6C0BE86-F1
#
_entry.id   AF-A0A6C0BE86-F1
#
_cell.length_a   1.000
_cell.length_b   1.000
_cell.length_c   1.000
_cell.angle_alpha   90.00
_cell.angle_beta   90.00
_cell.angle_gamma   90.00
#
_symmetry.space_group_name_H-M   'P 1'
#
loop_
_entity.id
_entity.type
_entity.pdbx_description
1 polymer ?
#
loop_
_entity_poly.entity_id
_entity_poly.type
_entity_poly.pdbx_seq_one_letter_code
_entity_poly.pdbx_strand_id
1 'polypeptide(L)'
;MTIITFSDFPQFRPNISPEEMFSLGVFGGTYWRPIYSSVLGKSLKNRHKKFKWNIPENMLSSSECDKNKNYFKAVSGTSLDYWESKGWINAQDPYGWVEWYCNFYNGRRSTDDERQIKRWLAFAGPKGRFRTRKNKSAIVKQGLLQWAYFTERD
;
A
#
# COMPACT_ATOMS: atom_id res chain seq x y z
N MET A 1 -17.30 -12.74 1.34
CA MET A 1 -16.29 -11.67 1.15
C MET A 1 -15.67 -11.35 2.50
N THR A 2 -14.35 -11.45 2.63
CA THR A 2 -13.65 -11.05 3.86
C THR A 2 -13.44 -9.54 3.82
N ILE A 3 -14.20 -8.81 4.63
CA ILE A 3 -14.01 -7.36 4.85
C ILE A 3 -13.34 -7.20 6.20
N ILE A 4 -12.19 -6.51 6.22
CA ILE A 4 -11.52 -6.17 7.47
C ILE A 4 -12.22 -4.94 8.04
N THR A 5 -12.52 -4.97 9.33
CA THR A 5 -13.17 -3.87 10.03
C THR A 5 -12.36 -3.47 11.24
N PHE A 6 -12.41 -2.18 11.56
CA PHE A 6 -11.76 -1.57 12.70
C PHE A 6 -12.83 -0.78 13.46
N SER A 7 -12.99 -1.06 14.76
CA SER A 7 -14.08 -0.48 15.57
C SER A 7 -13.99 1.04 15.69
N ASP A 8 -12.76 1.56 15.75
CA ASP A 8 -12.44 2.98 15.84
C ASP A 8 -12.48 3.71 14.50
N PHE A 9 -12.40 2.97 13.38
CA PHE A 9 -12.52 3.52 12.03
C PHE A 9 -13.45 2.65 11.14
N PRO A 10 -14.75 2.60 11.43
CA PRO A 10 -15.70 1.69 10.77
C PRO A 10 -15.88 1.95 9.27
N GLN A 11 -15.48 3.14 8.79
CA GLN A 11 -15.47 3.51 7.38
C GLN A 11 -14.28 2.95 6.59
N PHE A 12 -13.19 2.60 7.28
CA PHE A 12 -12.01 1.99 6.64
C PHE A 12 -12.23 0.48 6.54
N ARG A 13 -12.52 0.02 5.33
CA ARG A 13 -12.94 -1.36 5.04
C ARG A 13 -12.12 -1.99 3.90
N PRO A 14 -10.80 -2.12 4.06
CA PRO A 14 -10.00 -2.88 3.09
C PRO A 14 -10.48 -4.34 3.05
N ASN A 15 -10.36 -4.99 1.89
CA ASN A 15 -10.83 -6.37 1.71
C ASN A 15 -9.67 -7.38 1.64
N ILE A 16 -8.44 -6.93 1.88
CA ILE A 16 -7.23 -7.76 2.00
C ILE A 16 -6.30 -7.14 3.05
N SER A 17 -5.57 -7.99 3.78
CA SER A 17 -4.54 -7.63 4.75
C SER A 17 -3.23 -7.21 4.08
N PRO A 18 -2.27 -6.62 4.81
CA PRO A 18 -0.92 -6.37 4.30
C PRO A 18 -0.24 -7.64 3.78
N GLU A 19 -0.34 -8.76 4.51
CA GLU A 19 0.25 -10.03 4.08
C GLU A 19 -0.35 -10.50 2.75
N GLU A 20 -1.68 -10.53 2.64
CA GLU A 20 -2.36 -10.88 1.37
C GLU A 20 -1.97 -9.94 0.22
N MET A 21 -1.87 -8.63 0.48
CA MET A 21 -1.47 -7.64 -0.53
C MET A 21 -0.08 -7.94 -1.12
N PHE A 22 0.90 -8.24 -0.26
CA PHE A 22 2.24 -8.61 -0.73
C PHE A 22 2.29 -10.02 -1.32
N SER A 23 1.56 -10.99 -0.76
CA SER A 23 1.43 -12.35 -1.31
C SER A 23 0.90 -12.37 -2.74
N LEU A 24 -0.12 -11.55 -3.02
CA LEU A 24 -0.70 -11.43 -4.36
C LEU A 24 0.26 -10.76 -5.36
N GLY A 25 1.18 -9.93 -4.86
CA GLY A 25 2.19 -9.26 -5.67
C GLY A 25 1.85 -7.81 -5.97
N VAL A 26 2.66 -6.92 -5.39
CA VAL A 26 2.59 -5.46 -5.55
C VAL A 26 3.97 -4.86 -5.74
N PHE A 27 4.04 -3.72 -6.44
CA PHE A 27 5.27 -2.94 -6.65
C PHE A 27 6.45 -3.73 -7.23
N GLY A 28 6.17 -4.79 -7.98
CA GLY A 28 7.16 -5.69 -8.57
C GLY A 28 8.11 -6.32 -7.56
N GLY A 29 7.65 -6.49 -6.31
CA GLY A 29 8.46 -7.04 -5.22
C GLY A 29 9.50 -6.07 -4.65
N THR A 30 9.37 -4.76 -4.90
CA THR A 30 10.39 -3.75 -4.53
C THR A 30 9.93 -2.72 -3.51
N TYR A 31 8.73 -2.88 -2.93
CA TYR A 31 8.17 -1.85 -2.06
C TYR A 31 9.10 -1.49 -0.89
N TRP A 32 9.73 -2.50 -0.27
CA TRP A 32 10.62 -2.31 0.88
C TRP A 32 12.10 -2.24 0.53
N ARG A 33 12.45 -2.02 -0.75
CA ARG A 33 13.84 -1.84 -1.18
C ARG A 33 14.51 -0.70 -0.40
N PRO A 34 15.85 -0.67 -0.30
CA PRO A 34 16.55 0.49 0.24
C PRO A 34 16.18 1.78 -0.48
N ILE A 35 15.90 2.84 0.28
CA ILE A 35 15.57 4.18 -0.24
C ILE A 35 16.39 5.24 0.48
N TYR A 36 16.58 6.39 -0.15
CA TYR A 36 16.88 7.63 0.57
C TYR A 36 15.56 8.35 0.81
N SER A 37 15.24 8.71 2.05
CA SER A 37 14.06 9.52 2.34
C SER A 37 14.46 10.96 2.53
N SER A 38 14.00 11.84 1.64
CA SER A 38 14.24 13.28 1.74
C SER A 38 13.50 13.88 2.95
N VAL A 39 12.38 13.28 3.36
CA VAL A 39 11.62 13.68 4.56
C VAL A 39 12.43 13.45 5.85
N LEU A 40 13.26 12.40 5.89
CA LEU A 40 14.11 12.08 7.06
C LEU A 40 15.58 12.49 6.87
N GLY A 41 15.98 12.91 5.68
CA GLY A 41 17.37 13.22 5.33
C GLY A 41 18.33 12.02 5.42
N LYS A 42 17.85 10.77 5.31
CA LYS A 42 18.68 9.58 5.51
C LYS A 42 18.25 8.37 4.69
N SER A 43 19.20 7.46 4.48
CA SER A 43 18.96 6.16 3.86
C SER A 43 18.26 5.19 4.83
N LEU A 44 17.25 4.49 4.32
CA LEU A 44 16.46 3.49 5.03
C LEU A 44 16.59 2.15 4.32
N LYS A 45 16.63 1.07 5.10
CA LYS A 45 16.62 -0.32 4.61
C LYS A 45 15.97 -1.23 5.63
N ASN A 46 15.47 -2.39 5.18
CA ASN A 46 14.94 -3.46 6.03
C ASN A 46 13.78 -3.03 6.96
N ARG A 47 13.02 -1.99 6.60
CA ARG A 47 11.93 -1.48 7.45
C ARG A 47 10.78 -2.47 7.63
N HIS A 48 10.60 -3.40 6.68
CA HIS A 48 9.61 -4.47 6.78
C HIS A 48 9.92 -5.51 7.85
N LYS A 49 11.18 -5.64 8.30
CA LYS A 49 11.59 -6.67 9.27
C LYS A 49 10.95 -6.53 10.65
N LYS A 50 10.32 -5.39 10.94
CA LYS A 50 9.52 -5.20 12.17
C LYS A 50 8.19 -5.96 12.16
N PHE A 51 7.73 -6.40 11.00
CA PHE A 51 6.52 -7.20 10.85
C PHE A 51 6.88 -8.68 10.68
N LYS A 52 5.96 -9.57 11.09
CA LYS A 52 6.05 -11.00 10.78
C LYS A 52 5.43 -11.23 9.41
N TRP A 53 6.17 -11.91 8.54
CA TRP A 53 5.73 -12.23 7.18
C TRP A 53 5.83 -13.73 6.96
N ASN A 54 4.79 -14.33 6.40
CA ASN A 54 4.83 -15.70 5.88
C ASN A 54 4.92 -15.73 4.34
N ILE A 55 5.77 -14.87 3.78
CA ILE A 55 5.99 -14.77 2.32
C ILE A 55 7.47 -14.61 1.95
N PRO A 56 7.85 -15.00 0.73
CA PRO A 56 9.21 -14.84 0.25
C PRO A 56 9.71 -13.39 0.27
N GLU A 57 10.95 -13.19 0.71
CA GLU A 57 11.60 -11.87 0.80
C GLU A 57 11.61 -11.12 -0.55
N ASN A 58 11.67 -11.85 -1.67
CA ASN A 58 11.68 -11.26 -3.01
C ASN A 58 10.32 -10.67 -3.45
N MET A 59 9.25 -10.89 -2.68
CA MET A 59 7.95 -10.22 -2.83
C MET A 59 7.87 -8.92 -2.01
N LEU A 60 8.80 -8.72 -1.07
CA LEU A 60 8.86 -7.57 -0.17
C LEU A 60 9.94 -6.57 -0.60
N SER A 61 11.17 -7.05 -0.78
CA SER A 61 12.37 -6.22 -0.99
C SER A 61 13.33 -6.86 -1.99
N SER A 62 13.09 -6.64 -3.28
CA SER A 62 14.03 -6.90 -4.37
C SER A 62 14.78 -5.62 -4.77
N SER A 63 15.96 -5.77 -5.38
CA SER A 63 16.71 -4.66 -5.99
C SER A 63 16.00 -4.14 -7.25
N GLU A 64 15.51 -5.06 -8.08
CA GLU A 64 14.91 -4.77 -9.38
C GLU A 64 13.40 -4.97 -9.36
N CYS A 65 12.69 -4.03 -10.01
CA CYS A 65 11.24 -4.09 -10.15
C CYS A 65 10.87 -5.05 -11.27
N ASP A 66 10.18 -6.13 -10.91
CA ASP A 66 9.65 -7.09 -11.87
C ASP A 66 8.13 -6.99 -11.97
N LYS A 67 7.63 -6.40 -13.06
CA LYS A 67 6.19 -6.27 -13.31
C LYS A 67 5.47 -7.62 -13.34
N ASN A 68 6.16 -8.72 -13.63
CA ASN A 68 5.54 -10.05 -13.69
C ASN A 68 5.21 -10.61 -12.30
N LYS A 69 5.85 -10.08 -11.24
CA LYS A 69 5.46 -10.36 -9.86
C LYS A 69 4.15 -9.69 -9.45
N ASN A 70 3.71 -8.66 -10.17
CA ASN A 70 2.43 -8.02 -9.89
C ASN A 70 1.27 -8.91 -10.33
N TYR A 71 0.24 -9.04 -9.49
CA TYR A 71 -0.95 -9.86 -9.81
C TYR A 71 -1.55 -9.55 -11.18
N PHE A 72 -1.75 -8.26 -11.49
CA PHE A 72 -2.33 -7.83 -12.76
C PHE A 72 -1.29 -7.58 -13.86
N LYS A 73 -0.02 -7.95 -13.64
CA LYS A 73 1.10 -7.79 -14.58
C LYS A 73 1.27 -6.36 -15.11
N ALA A 74 0.84 -5.37 -14.33
CA ALA A 74 0.85 -3.96 -14.69
C ALA A 74 1.63 -3.15 -13.65
N VAL A 75 2.29 -2.08 -14.09
CA VAL A 75 2.91 -1.10 -13.17
C VAL A 75 1.88 -0.02 -12.87
N SER A 76 1.73 0.33 -11.58
CA SER A 76 0.81 1.36 -11.11
C SER A 76 1.46 2.16 -9.98
N GLY A 77 1.06 3.42 -9.88
CA GLY A 77 1.62 4.40 -8.95
C GLY A 77 2.64 5.36 -9.57
N THR A 78 3.18 6.24 -8.72
CA THR A 78 4.23 7.22 -9.04
C THR A 78 5.44 6.99 -8.12
N SER A 79 6.58 7.61 -8.42
CA SER A 79 7.81 7.45 -7.63
C SER A 79 7.69 7.98 -6.20
N LEU A 80 8.57 7.51 -5.30
CA LEU A 80 8.69 8.07 -3.94
C LEU A 80 8.99 9.57 -3.98
N ASP A 81 9.91 10.02 -4.83
CA ASP A 81 10.26 11.45 -4.99
C ASP A 81 9.04 12.30 -5.35
N TYR A 82 8.14 11.78 -6.18
CA TYR A 82 6.88 12.44 -6.48
C TYR A 82 6.00 12.56 -5.23
N TRP A 83 5.93 11.53 -4.39
CA TRP A 83 5.15 11.57 -3.16
C TRP A 83 5.77 12.51 -2.12
N GLU A 84 7.10 12.52 -1.99
CA GLU A 84 7.81 13.43 -1.10
C GLU A 84 7.63 14.89 -1.55
N SER A 85 7.78 15.19 -2.84
CA SER A 85 7.57 16.56 -3.39
C SER A 85 6.13 17.07 -3.26
N LYS A 86 5.13 16.19 -3.14
CA LYS A 86 3.73 16.55 -2.88
C LYS A 86 3.40 16.65 -1.39
N GLY A 87 4.37 16.43 -0.49
CA GLY A 87 4.15 16.43 0.96
C GLY A 87 3.21 15.30 1.41
N TRP A 88 3.14 14.20 0.66
CA TRP A 88 2.24 13.08 0.96
C TRP A 88 2.85 12.04 1.90
N ILE A 89 4.18 12.07 2.06
CA ILE A 89 4.94 11.23 2.97
C ILE A 89 5.05 11.91 4.34
N ASN A 90 4.73 11.16 5.39
CA ASN A 90 4.91 11.60 6.77
C ASN A 90 6.16 10.90 7.34
N ALA A 91 6.97 11.61 8.12
CA ALA A 91 8.20 11.10 8.73
C ALA A 91 8.02 9.79 9.53
N GLN A 92 6.84 9.55 10.10
CA GLN A 92 6.55 8.31 10.83
C GLN A 92 6.50 7.06 9.92
N ASP A 93 6.09 7.24 8.66
CA ASP A 93 5.92 6.20 7.64
C ASP A 93 6.58 6.67 6.33
N PRO A 94 7.93 6.69 6.28
CA PRO A 94 8.69 7.23 5.15
C PRO A 94 8.50 6.45 3.83
N TYR A 95 7.99 5.22 3.86
CA TYR A 95 7.60 4.48 2.65
C TYR A 95 6.17 4.82 2.18
N GLY A 96 5.43 5.66 2.90
CA GLY A 96 4.12 6.17 2.52
C GLY A 96 2.94 5.32 2.98
N TRP A 97 1.85 5.36 2.21
CA TRP A 97 0.55 4.84 2.65
C TRP A 97 0.57 3.34 2.98
N VAL A 98 1.28 2.53 2.20
CA VAL A 98 1.34 1.08 2.45
C VAL A 98 2.06 0.76 3.76
N GLU A 99 3.14 1.47 4.09
CA GLU A 99 3.77 1.36 5.40
C GLU A 99 2.84 1.80 6.53
N TRP A 100 2.12 2.92 6.37
CA TRP A 100 1.07 3.31 7.32
C TRP A 100 0.05 2.18 7.49
N TYR A 101 -0.42 1.58 6.39
CA TYR A 101 -1.41 0.50 6.43
C TYR A 101 -0.87 -0.75 7.16
N CYS A 102 0.37 -1.16 6.90
CA CYS A 102 1.01 -2.25 7.63
C CYS A 102 1.04 -1.98 9.14
N ASN A 103 1.42 -0.77 9.55
CA ASN A 103 1.45 -0.40 10.96
C ASN A 103 0.05 -0.33 11.58
N PHE A 104 -0.91 0.29 10.89
CA PHE A 104 -2.29 0.46 11.34
C PHE A 104 -2.99 -0.89 11.53
N TYR A 105 -2.82 -1.80 10.56
CA TYR A 105 -3.32 -3.17 10.63
C TYR A 105 -2.75 -3.93 11.83
N ASN A 106 -1.48 -3.69 12.18
CA ASN A 106 -0.81 -4.26 13.36
C ASN A 106 -1.11 -3.49 14.67
N GLY A 107 -2.14 -2.64 14.70
CA GLY A 107 -2.64 -1.99 15.91
C GLY A 107 -2.02 -0.63 16.24
N ARG A 108 -1.07 -0.11 15.45
CA ARG A 108 -0.60 1.27 15.65
C ARG A 108 -1.75 2.25 15.38
N ARG A 109 -1.89 3.25 16.24
CA ARG A 109 -2.75 4.42 16.04
C ARG A 109 -1.93 5.69 16.07
N SER A 110 -2.33 6.69 15.29
CA SER A 110 -1.62 7.96 15.17
C SER A 110 -2.55 9.09 14.73
N THR A 111 -2.09 10.33 14.93
CA THR A 111 -2.80 11.53 14.45
C THR A 111 -2.92 11.61 12.92
N ASP A 112 -2.22 10.75 12.18
CA ASP A 112 -2.26 10.71 10.71
C ASP A 112 -3.34 9.76 10.16
N ASP A 113 -3.98 8.97 11.02
CA ASP A 113 -4.90 7.90 10.62
C ASP A 113 -6.08 8.44 9.83
N GLU A 114 -6.69 9.54 10.30
CA GLU A 114 -7.80 10.20 9.61
C GLU A 114 -7.43 10.63 8.19
N ARG A 115 -6.22 11.21 8.01
CA ARG A 115 -5.74 11.66 6.70
C ARG A 115 -5.57 10.46 5.77
N GLN A 116 -4.96 9.39 6.24
CA GLN A 116 -4.65 8.20 5.42
C GLN A 116 -5.91 7.42 5.07
N ILE A 117 -6.88 7.34 5.99
CA ILE A 117 -8.20 6.76 5.74
C ILE A 117 -9.00 7.60 4.74
N LYS A 118 -8.97 8.94 4.86
CA LYS A 118 -9.60 9.84 3.89
C LYS A 118 -9.04 9.64 2.48
N ARG A 119 -7.72 9.46 2.35
CA ARG A 119 -7.08 9.14 1.06
C ARG A 119 -7.55 7.80 0.51
N TRP A 120 -7.61 6.77 1.35
CA TRP A 120 -8.14 5.46 0.94
C TRP A 120 -9.61 5.55 0.50
N LEU A 121 -10.46 6.26 1.25
CA LEU A 121 -11.87 6.46 0.91
C LEU A 121 -12.05 7.13 -0.46
N ALA A 122 -11.22 8.13 -0.75
CA ALA A 122 -11.23 8.83 -2.04
C ALA A 122 -10.70 7.97 -3.20
N PHE A 123 -9.83 7.00 -2.92
CA PHE A 123 -9.19 6.14 -3.94
C PHE A 123 -9.96 4.81 -4.15
N ALA A 124 -10.03 4.00 -3.10
CA ALA A 124 -10.54 2.62 -3.07
C ALA A 124 -11.81 2.44 -2.21
N GLY A 125 -12.26 3.47 -1.48
CA GLY A 125 -13.51 3.41 -0.72
C GLY A 125 -14.75 3.22 -1.61
N PRO A 126 -15.94 2.99 -1.02
CA PRO A 126 -17.18 2.71 -1.78
C PRO A 126 -17.53 3.74 -2.85
N LYS A 127 -17.19 5.02 -2.60
CA LYS A 127 -17.35 6.14 -3.56
C LYS A 127 -16.02 6.59 -4.19
N GLY A 128 -14.96 5.81 -3.98
CA GLY A 128 -13.61 6.14 -4.39
C GLY A 128 -13.45 6.15 -5.91
N ARG A 129 -12.68 7.11 -6.42
CA ARG A 129 -12.51 7.42 -7.84
C ARG A 129 -12.14 6.20 -8.68
N PHE A 130 -11.33 5.28 -8.15
CA PHE A 130 -10.85 4.13 -8.90
C PHE A 130 -11.73 2.89 -8.69
N ARG A 131 -12.32 2.71 -7.51
CA ARG A 131 -13.24 1.61 -7.24
C ARG A 131 -14.53 1.71 -8.06
N THR A 132 -15.08 2.91 -8.24
CA THR A 132 -16.36 3.10 -8.95
C THR A 132 -16.23 3.12 -10.47
N ARG A 133 -15.02 3.01 -11.04
CA ARG A 133 -14.85 2.92 -12.50
C ARG A 133 -15.49 1.64 -13.03
N LYS A 134 -16.31 1.76 -14.08
CA LYS A 134 -16.95 0.62 -14.76
C LYS A 134 -15.91 -0.30 -15.41
N ASN A 135 -15.05 0.25 -16.27
CA ASN A 135 -14.00 -0.49 -16.97
C ASN A 135 -12.64 -0.24 -16.30
N LYS A 136 -12.21 -1.17 -15.44
CA LYS A 136 -10.92 -1.09 -14.75
C LYS A 136 -9.83 -1.78 -15.57
N SER A 137 -8.90 -0.99 -16.11
CA SER A 137 -7.69 -1.54 -16.73
C SER A 137 -6.82 -2.27 -15.71
N ALA A 138 -5.88 -3.10 -16.17
CA ALA A 138 -4.92 -3.79 -15.31
C ALA A 138 -4.13 -2.81 -14.40
N ILE A 139 -3.81 -1.60 -14.89
CA ILE A 139 -3.16 -0.54 -14.11
C ILE A 139 -4.04 -0.06 -12.96
N VAL A 140 -5.35 0.13 -13.22
CA VAL A 140 -6.31 0.54 -12.18
C VAL A 140 -6.51 -0.57 -11.16
N LYS A 141 -6.67 -1.82 -11.62
CA LYS A 141 -6.80 -2.98 -10.73
C LYS A 141 -5.56 -3.16 -9.85
N GLN A 142 -4.36 -3.03 -10.42
CA GLN A 142 -3.11 -3.07 -9.66
C GLN A 142 -3.02 -1.91 -8.66
N GLY A 143 -3.46 -0.72 -9.04
CA GLY A 143 -3.51 0.43 -8.15
C GLY A 143 -4.46 0.19 -6.97
N LEU A 144 -5.65 -0.37 -7.21
CA LEU A 144 -6.57 -0.75 -6.13
C LEU A 144 -5.96 -1.80 -5.21
N LEU A 145 -5.27 -2.81 -5.77
CA LEU A 145 -4.56 -3.83 -5.00
C LEU A 145 -3.49 -3.21 -4.08
N GLN A 146 -2.71 -2.25 -4.58
CA GLN A 146 -1.73 -1.48 -3.80
C GLN A 146 -2.37 -0.60 -2.70
N TRP A 147 -3.68 -0.33 -2.78
CA TRP A 147 -4.48 0.38 -1.79
C TRP A 147 -5.37 -0.59 -0.98
N ALA A 148 -4.92 -1.83 -0.79
CA ALA A 148 -5.61 -2.86 0.01
C ALA A 148 -7.05 -3.17 -0.45
N TYR A 149 -7.30 -3.08 -1.76
CA TYR A 149 -8.58 -3.41 -2.38
C TYR A 149 -8.37 -4.35 -3.57
N PHE A 150 -8.66 -5.63 -3.36
CA PHE A 150 -8.55 -6.65 -4.39
C PHE A 150 -9.86 -6.81 -5.15
N THR A 151 -9.83 -6.53 -6.45
CA THR A 151 -11.04 -6.52 -7.31
C THR A 151 -11.57 -7.89 -7.65
N GLU A 152 -10.77 -8.95 -7.52
CA GLU A 152 -11.22 -10.33 -7.83
C GLU A 152 -11.83 -11.02 -6.59
N ARG A 153 -12.10 -10.27 -5.53
CA ARG A 153 -12.82 -10.70 -4.32
C ARG A 153 -14.23 -10.07 -4.24
N ASP A 154 -14.58 -9.21 -5.19
CA ASP A 154 -15.88 -8.54 -5.30
C ASP A 154 -16.93 -9.38 -6.04
#